data_AF-A0A1B9JW77-F1
#
_entry.id   AF-A0A1B9JW77-F1
#
_cell.length_a   1.000
_cell.length_b   1.000
_cell.length_c   1.000
_cell.angle_alpha   90.00
_cell.angle_beta   90.00
_cell.angle_gamma   90.00
#
_symmetry.space_group_name_H-M   'P 1'
#
loop_
_entity.id
_entity.type
_entity.pdbx_description
1 polymer ?
#
loop_
_entity_poly.entity_id
_entity_poly.type
_entity_poly.pdbx_seq_one_letter_code
_entity_poly.pdbx_strand_id
1 'polypeptide(L)'
;MKIFKVITLAMMGLFLVNCDNSKSTVSDIKQKVEQTSADINDKAKDLFARTQTASEDAINKIKDGNYKVAQDEVINGIKKQLPVVFDGNTTLVDVTNDNNIISYKYTVVGMTKDSLQNADTQKAMLNNLLALYCGKDATMKALQLVFTDGVSNNYYINDENVLSLNIKPSDCKDNSDK
;
A
#
# COMPACT_ATOMS: atom_id res chain seq x y z
N MET A 1 -0.84 -54.69 -50.87
CA MET A 1 0.09 -53.57 -51.12
C MET A 1 1.10 -53.51 -49.98
N LYS A 2 2.38 -53.39 -50.32
CA LYS A 2 3.51 -53.12 -49.41
C LYS A 2 3.51 -51.64 -49.02
N ILE A 3 3.87 -51.31 -47.77
CA ILE A 3 4.71 -50.15 -47.32
C ILE A 3 4.68 -50.10 -45.77
N PHE A 4 5.70 -50.57 -45.06
CA PHE A 4 7.00 -49.93 -44.71
C PHE A 4 6.92 -48.98 -43.49
N LYS A 5 7.60 -49.42 -42.39
CA LYS A 5 8.51 -48.72 -41.44
C LYS A 5 8.14 -47.29 -40.97
N VAL A 6 8.33 -46.90 -39.70
CA VAL A 6 9.63 -46.50 -39.11
C VAL A 6 9.35 -46.05 -37.64
N ILE A 7 9.90 -46.73 -36.63
CA ILE A 7 11.00 -46.32 -35.71
C ILE A 7 10.57 -45.54 -34.43
N THR A 8 10.72 -46.27 -33.32
CA THR A 8 11.09 -45.89 -31.94
C THR A 8 11.77 -44.54 -31.70
N LEU A 9 11.45 -43.88 -30.57
CA LEU A 9 12.50 -43.28 -29.75
C LEU A 9 12.13 -43.32 -28.26
N ALA A 10 12.88 -44.13 -27.51
CA ALA A 10 13.02 -44.02 -26.07
C ALA A 10 14.06 -42.94 -25.77
N MET A 11 13.83 -42.08 -24.77
CA MET A 11 14.91 -41.56 -23.94
C MET A 11 14.47 -41.45 -22.48
N MET A 12 15.11 -42.32 -21.73
CA MET A 12 15.31 -42.41 -20.29
C MET A 12 16.19 -41.23 -19.83
N GLY A 13 15.96 -40.71 -18.63
CA GLY A 13 16.85 -39.67 -18.09
C GLY A 13 16.43 -39.13 -16.73
N LEU A 14 16.71 -39.91 -15.68
CA LEU A 14 16.78 -39.47 -14.29
C LEU A 14 17.69 -38.23 -14.15
N PHE A 15 17.19 -37.17 -13.49
CA PHE A 15 18.01 -36.36 -12.60
C PHE A 15 17.19 -36.00 -11.36
N LEU A 16 17.51 -36.68 -10.25
CA LEU A 16 17.40 -36.11 -8.93
C LEU A 16 18.28 -34.85 -8.89
N VAL A 17 17.70 -33.70 -8.56
CA VAL A 17 18.46 -32.60 -8.00
C VAL A 17 17.83 -32.23 -6.67
N ASN A 18 18.57 -32.60 -5.64
CA ASN A 18 18.48 -32.16 -4.26
C ASN A 18 18.76 -30.65 -4.17
N CYS A 19 18.16 -30.00 -3.17
CA CYS A 19 18.58 -28.74 -2.52
C CYS A 19 18.77 -27.47 -3.39
N ASP A 20 18.07 -26.39 -3.05
CA ASP A 20 18.83 -25.23 -2.52
C ASP A 20 17.97 -24.37 -1.58
N ASN A 21 18.53 -24.12 -0.39
CA ASN A 21 18.08 -23.11 0.55
C ASN A 21 18.75 -21.80 0.07
N SER A 22 18.12 -21.09 -0.86
CA SER A 22 18.73 -19.89 -1.44
C SER A 22 17.87 -18.65 -1.17
N LYS A 23 18.51 -17.71 -0.49
CA LYS A 23 18.07 -16.35 -0.15
C LYS A 23 17.11 -15.77 -1.18
N SER A 24 15.97 -15.23 -0.71
CA SER A 24 15.06 -14.44 -1.54
C SER A 24 15.85 -13.43 -2.35
N THR A 25 15.77 -13.51 -3.67
CA THR A 25 16.50 -12.59 -4.55
C THR A 25 15.81 -11.23 -4.56
N VAL A 26 16.54 -10.16 -4.89
CA VAL A 26 15.97 -8.81 -5.05
C VAL A 26 14.81 -8.79 -6.05
N SER A 27 14.81 -9.71 -7.03
CA SER A 27 13.70 -9.90 -7.97
C SER A 27 12.45 -10.45 -7.30
N ASP A 28 12.58 -11.41 -6.37
CA ASP A 28 11.46 -11.96 -5.60
C ASP A 28 10.88 -10.91 -4.65
N ILE A 29 11.74 -10.07 -4.06
CA ILE A 29 11.34 -8.95 -3.20
C ILE A 29 10.61 -7.89 -4.03
N LYS A 30 11.13 -7.53 -5.21
CA LYS A 30 10.49 -6.56 -6.11
C LYS A 30 9.12 -7.04 -6.59
N GLN A 31 9.03 -8.30 -7.01
CA GLN A 31 7.77 -8.90 -7.44
C GLN A 31 6.78 -8.99 -6.27
N LYS A 32 7.24 -9.34 -5.07
CA LYS A 32 6.43 -9.33 -3.86
C LYS A 32 5.95 -7.93 -3.51
N VAL A 33 6.79 -6.90 -3.63
CA VAL A 33 6.43 -5.49 -3.41
C VAL A 33 5.42 -5.00 -4.43
N GLU A 34 5.56 -5.35 -5.71
CA GLU A 34 4.59 -5.00 -6.76
C GLU A 34 3.22 -5.67 -6.52
N GLN A 35 3.21 -6.96 -6.18
CA GLN A 35 1.98 -7.70 -5.89
C GLN A 35 1.31 -7.23 -4.58
N THR A 36 2.09 -7.06 -3.52
CA THR A 36 1.68 -6.42 -2.27
C THR A 36 1.08 -5.03 -2.52
N SER A 37 1.66 -4.25 -3.43
CA SER A 37 1.15 -2.90 -3.72
C SER A 37 -0.21 -2.88 -4.41
N ALA A 38 -0.49 -3.85 -5.28
CA ALA A 38 -1.80 -3.98 -5.91
C ALA A 38 -2.86 -4.40 -4.87
N ASP A 39 -2.55 -5.40 -4.05
CA ASP A 39 -3.42 -5.88 -2.98
C ASP A 39 -3.68 -4.80 -1.90
N ILE A 40 -2.65 -4.00 -1.58
CA ILE A 40 -2.78 -2.82 -0.71
C ILE A 40 -3.73 -1.79 -1.33
N ASN A 41 -3.61 -1.51 -2.63
CA ASN A 41 -4.42 -0.49 -3.28
C ASN A 41 -5.91 -0.87 -3.29
N ASP A 42 -6.23 -2.14 -3.58
CA ASP A 42 -7.62 -2.60 -3.61
C ASP A 42 -8.24 -2.67 -2.20
N LYS A 43 -7.49 -3.13 -1.19
CA LYS A 43 -7.94 -3.07 0.20
C LYS A 43 -8.00 -1.67 0.76
N ALA A 44 -7.14 -0.76 0.31
CA ALA A 44 -7.20 0.64 0.70
C ALA A 44 -8.47 1.29 0.14
N LYS A 45 -8.80 1.03 -1.13
CA LYS A 45 -10.08 1.47 -1.72
C LYS A 45 -11.28 0.89 -0.97
N ASP A 46 -11.24 -0.38 -0.60
CA ASP A 46 -12.31 -1.00 0.20
C ASP A 46 -12.42 -0.37 1.60
N LEU A 47 -11.29 -0.13 2.29
CA LEU A 47 -11.28 0.61 3.55
C LEU A 47 -11.91 1.99 3.38
N PHE A 48 -11.53 2.74 2.34
CA PHE A 48 -12.05 4.06 2.06
C PHE A 48 -13.53 4.06 1.67
N ALA A 49 -14.00 3.01 0.97
CA ALA A 49 -15.42 2.81 0.69
C ALA A 49 -16.21 2.57 1.98
N ARG A 50 -15.68 1.76 2.91
CA ARG A 50 -16.30 1.53 4.23
C ARG A 50 -16.34 2.78 5.10
N THR A 51 -15.45 3.75 4.85
CA THR A 51 -15.43 5.04 5.56
C THR A 51 -16.13 6.17 4.81
N GLN A 52 -16.81 5.88 3.69
CA GLN A 52 -17.42 6.91 2.82
C GLN A 52 -18.34 7.85 3.59
N THR A 53 -19.24 7.34 4.45
CA THR A 53 -20.15 8.17 5.24
C THR A 53 -19.40 9.14 6.16
N ALA A 54 -18.31 8.68 6.80
CA ALA A 54 -17.48 9.55 7.63
C ALA A 54 -16.77 10.63 6.79
N SER A 55 -16.38 10.32 5.55
CA SER A 55 -15.82 11.29 4.60
C SER A 55 -16.85 12.33 4.13
N GLU A 56 -18.09 11.93 3.89
CA GLU A 56 -19.19 12.84 3.54
C GLU A 56 -19.55 13.78 4.71
N ASP A 57 -19.63 13.24 5.92
CA ASP A 57 -19.85 14.01 7.13
C ASP A 57 -18.71 15.03 7.36
N ALA A 58 -17.46 14.61 7.18
CA ALA A 58 -16.30 15.48 7.29
C ALA A 58 -16.35 16.65 6.27
N ILE A 59 -16.77 16.41 5.03
CA ILE A 59 -16.95 17.48 4.02
C ILE A 59 -18.00 18.50 4.49
N ASN A 60 -19.11 18.04 5.08
CA ASN A 60 -20.13 18.95 5.59
C ASN A 60 -19.60 19.78 6.76
N LYS A 61 -18.82 19.17 7.68
CA LYS A 61 -18.16 19.90 8.77
C LYS A 61 -17.18 20.96 8.27
N ILE A 62 -16.45 20.70 7.18
CA ILE A 62 -15.58 21.70 6.54
C ILE A 62 -16.40 22.91 6.04
N LYS A 63 -17.54 22.67 5.39
CA LYS A 63 -18.41 23.77 4.91
C LYS A 63 -18.90 24.66 6.06
N ASP A 64 -19.09 24.08 7.23
CA ASP A 64 -19.47 24.79 8.45
C ASP A 64 -18.26 25.46 9.17
N GLY A 65 -17.05 25.36 8.60
CA GLY A 65 -15.80 25.89 9.19
C GLY A 65 -15.19 25.04 10.31
N ASN A 66 -15.73 23.84 10.56
CA ASN A 66 -15.36 22.97 11.68
C ASN A 66 -14.28 21.94 11.28
N TYR A 67 -13.11 22.41 10.86
CA TYR A 67 -12.01 21.58 10.35
C TYR A 67 -11.54 20.49 11.32
N LYS A 68 -11.37 20.83 12.60
CA LYS A 68 -10.92 19.84 13.60
C LYS A 68 -11.94 18.70 13.77
N VAL A 69 -13.23 19.03 13.75
CA VAL A 69 -14.30 18.01 13.84
C VAL A 69 -14.29 17.14 12.59
N ALA A 70 -14.08 17.72 11.41
CA ALA A 70 -13.94 16.95 10.17
C ALA A 70 -12.76 15.96 10.22
N GLN A 71 -11.62 16.38 10.74
CA GLN A 71 -10.44 15.52 10.95
C GLN A 71 -10.75 14.37 11.92
N ASP A 72 -11.39 14.69 13.05
CA ASP A 72 -11.76 13.71 14.07
C ASP A 72 -12.75 12.67 13.51
N GLU A 73 -13.71 13.06 12.66
CA GLU A 73 -14.64 12.12 12.01
C GLU A 73 -13.92 11.13 11.06
N VAL A 74 -13.01 11.62 10.21
CA VAL A 74 -12.24 10.74 9.32
C VAL A 74 -11.40 9.76 10.13
N ILE A 75 -10.69 10.24 11.14
CA ILE A 75 -9.85 9.39 12.01
C ILE A 75 -10.70 8.36 12.72
N ASN A 76 -11.82 8.75 13.33
CA ASN A 76 -12.71 7.84 14.04
C ASN A 76 -13.33 6.80 13.09
N GLY A 77 -13.67 7.21 11.86
CA GLY A 77 -14.15 6.31 10.81
C GLY A 77 -13.15 5.21 10.50
N ILE A 78 -11.88 5.57 10.32
CA ILE A 78 -10.79 4.61 10.05
C ILE A 78 -10.50 3.77 11.29
N LYS A 79 -10.45 4.36 12.50
CA LYS A 79 -10.19 3.63 13.76
C LYS A 79 -11.17 2.50 14.02
N LYS A 80 -12.45 2.65 13.62
CA LYS A 80 -13.47 1.60 13.75
C LYS A 80 -13.18 0.36 12.90
N GLN A 81 -12.31 0.47 11.89
CA GLN A 81 -11.92 -0.62 11.02
C GLN A 81 -10.62 -1.30 11.45
N LEU A 82 -9.90 -0.74 12.44
CA LEU A 82 -8.61 -1.26 12.86
C LEU A 82 -8.75 -2.53 13.71
N PRO A 83 -7.79 -3.47 13.62
CA PRO A 83 -6.64 -3.47 12.70
C PRO A 83 -7.04 -3.88 11.27
N VAL A 84 -6.40 -3.27 10.26
CA VAL A 84 -6.63 -3.61 8.84
C VAL A 84 -5.43 -4.37 8.30
N VAL A 85 -5.62 -5.65 8.00
CA VAL A 85 -4.60 -6.50 7.37
C VAL A 85 -4.61 -6.28 5.87
N PHE A 86 -3.60 -5.59 5.36
CA PHE A 86 -3.48 -5.32 3.92
C PHE A 86 -2.94 -6.55 3.17
N ASP A 87 -1.86 -7.13 3.66
CA ASP A 87 -1.24 -8.31 3.05
C ASP A 87 -0.71 -9.26 4.13
N GLY A 88 0.01 -10.33 3.74
CA GLY A 88 0.58 -11.30 4.70
C GLY A 88 1.69 -10.78 5.61
N ASN A 89 2.15 -9.55 5.39
CA ASN A 89 3.30 -8.92 6.02
C ASN A 89 2.98 -7.52 6.60
N THR A 90 1.91 -6.84 6.17
CA THR A 90 1.61 -5.45 6.52
C THR A 90 0.22 -5.31 7.14
N THR A 91 0.14 -4.69 8.31
CA THR A 91 -1.12 -4.38 9.01
C THR A 91 -1.15 -2.93 9.46
N LEU A 92 -2.23 -2.21 9.18
CA LEU A 92 -2.48 -0.89 9.77
C LEU A 92 -3.09 -1.07 11.15
N VAL A 93 -2.44 -0.49 12.16
CA VAL A 93 -2.80 -0.70 13.57
C VAL A 93 -3.22 0.57 14.28
N ASP A 94 -2.89 1.75 13.75
CA ASP A 94 -3.34 3.03 14.30
C ASP A 94 -3.42 4.12 13.23
N VAL A 95 -4.21 5.15 13.51
CA VAL A 95 -4.29 6.38 12.73
C VAL A 95 -4.43 7.58 13.66
N THR A 96 -3.65 8.64 13.43
CA THR A 96 -3.66 9.83 14.29
C THR A 96 -3.67 11.12 13.47
N ASN A 97 -4.05 12.23 14.11
CA ASN A 97 -3.82 13.57 13.58
C ASN A 97 -2.51 14.10 14.15
N ASP A 98 -1.60 14.56 13.29
CA ASP A 98 -0.42 15.33 13.68
C ASP A 98 -0.41 16.62 12.85
N ASN A 99 -0.87 17.73 13.44
CA ASN A 99 -0.83 19.06 12.81
C ASN A 99 -1.34 19.09 11.34
N ASN A 100 -2.58 18.65 11.11
CA ASN A 100 -3.21 18.56 9.77
C ASN A 100 -2.60 17.51 8.84
N ILE A 101 -1.74 16.64 9.36
CA ILE A 101 -1.27 15.42 8.70
C ILE A 101 -2.04 14.25 9.30
N ILE A 102 -2.68 13.44 8.45
CA ILE A 102 -3.17 12.13 8.89
C ILE A 102 -2.00 11.15 8.88
N SER A 103 -1.68 10.60 10.05
CA SER A 103 -0.55 9.70 10.25
C SER A 103 -1.04 8.27 10.43
N TYR A 104 -0.62 7.39 9.54
CA TYR A 104 -0.95 5.96 9.55
C TYR A 104 0.20 5.16 10.14
N LYS A 105 -0.08 4.29 11.11
CA LYS A 105 0.89 3.39 11.73
C LYS A 105 0.71 1.96 11.23
N TYR A 106 1.69 1.47 10.49
CA TYR A 106 1.74 0.10 9.97
C TYR A 106 2.73 -0.75 10.76
N THR A 107 2.34 -1.95 11.15
CA THR A 107 3.27 -2.99 11.61
C THR A 107 3.63 -3.90 10.45
N VAL A 108 4.92 -4.19 10.30
CA VAL A 108 5.47 -5.02 9.25
C VAL A 108 6.17 -6.24 9.85
N VAL A 109 5.86 -7.43 9.33
CA VAL A 109 6.50 -8.70 9.71
C VAL A 109 7.22 -9.33 8.51
N GLY A 110 8.30 -10.06 8.75
CA GLY A 110 9.00 -10.82 7.69
C GLY A 110 9.80 -9.98 6.68
N MET A 111 10.01 -8.68 6.94
CA MET A 111 10.93 -7.82 6.19
C MET A 111 12.01 -7.28 7.10
N THR A 112 13.16 -6.90 6.53
CA THR A 112 14.26 -6.26 7.27
C THR A 112 14.21 -4.74 7.09
N LYS A 113 14.79 -4.02 8.04
CA LYS A 113 14.99 -2.56 7.96
C LYS A 113 15.70 -2.17 6.65
N ASP A 114 16.79 -2.86 6.32
CA ASP A 114 17.56 -2.60 5.10
C ASP A 114 16.74 -2.78 3.81
N SER A 115 15.82 -3.75 3.78
CA SER A 115 14.95 -3.98 2.62
C SER A 115 13.95 -2.86 2.42
N LEU A 116 13.37 -2.33 3.52
CA LEU A 116 12.44 -1.19 3.47
C LEU A 116 13.17 0.12 3.19
N GLN A 117 14.38 0.28 3.69
CA GLN A 117 15.19 1.49 3.50
C GLN A 117 15.89 1.54 2.14
N ASN A 118 15.88 0.45 1.37
CA ASN A 118 16.38 0.44 0.00
C ASN A 118 15.65 1.49 -0.87
N ALA A 119 16.41 2.26 -1.64
CA ALA A 119 15.89 3.37 -2.43
C ALA A 119 14.86 2.95 -3.49
N ASP A 120 15.04 1.80 -4.14
CA ASP A 120 14.10 1.29 -5.15
C ASP A 120 12.79 0.85 -4.49
N THR A 121 12.88 0.19 -3.33
CA THR A 121 11.71 -0.19 -2.51
C THR A 121 10.93 1.05 -2.09
N GLN A 122 11.60 2.05 -1.50
CA GLN A 122 10.94 3.29 -1.08
C GLN A 122 10.28 4.02 -2.24
N LYS A 123 10.95 4.08 -3.39
CA LYS A 123 10.40 4.71 -4.61
C LYS A 123 9.16 3.98 -5.10
N ALA A 124 9.17 2.64 -5.11
CA ALA A 124 8.00 1.85 -5.50
C ALA A 124 6.83 2.08 -4.53
N MET A 125 7.07 2.00 -3.22
CA MET A 125 6.05 2.25 -2.19
C MET A 125 5.48 3.67 -2.30
N LEU A 126 6.33 4.69 -2.42
CA LEU A 126 5.92 6.08 -2.56
C LEU A 126 5.07 6.31 -3.82
N ASN A 127 5.48 5.75 -4.98
CA ASN A 127 4.71 5.88 -6.21
C ASN A 127 3.30 5.29 -6.09
N ASN A 128 3.16 4.16 -5.41
CA ASN A 128 1.86 3.50 -5.20
C ASN A 128 0.97 4.30 -4.25
N LEU A 129 1.53 4.77 -3.14
CA LEU A 129 0.82 5.64 -2.21
C LEU A 129 0.40 6.96 -2.88
N LEU A 130 1.26 7.53 -3.74
CA LEU A 130 0.97 8.74 -4.49
C LEU A 130 -0.17 8.50 -5.51
N ALA A 131 -0.14 7.37 -6.23
CA ALA A 131 -1.20 7.02 -7.16
C ALA A 131 -2.57 6.87 -6.48
N LEU A 132 -2.60 6.30 -5.27
CA LEU A 132 -3.82 6.21 -4.46
C LEU A 132 -4.25 7.58 -3.94
N TYR A 133 -3.37 8.31 -3.26
CA TYR A 133 -3.67 9.60 -2.64
C TYR A 133 -4.11 10.67 -3.66
N CYS A 134 -3.52 10.67 -4.85
CA CYS A 134 -3.86 11.58 -5.94
C CYS A 134 -5.05 11.11 -6.79
N GLY A 135 -5.77 10.08 -6.33
CA GLY A 135 -7.03 9.65 -6.92
C GLY A 135 -8.06 10.79 -7.00
N LYS A 136 -8.94 10.72 -8.01
CA LYS A 136 -9.97 11.74 -8.24
C LYS A 136 -11.29 11.44 -7.53
N ASP A 137 -11.39 10.33 -6.81
CA ASP A 137 -12.58 9.93 -6.07
C ASP A 137 -12.89 10.89 -4.92
N ALA A 138 -14.14 10.86 -4.47
CA ALA A 138 -14.63 11.79 -3.45
C ALA A 138 -13.90 11.61 -2.11
N THR A 139 -13.49 10.39 -1.77
CA THR A 139 -12.82 10.10 -0.50
C THR A 139 -11.41 10.66 -0.48
N MET A 140 -10.63 10.50 -1.55
CA MET A 140 -9.29 11.10 -1.64
C MET A 140 -9.34 12.62 -1.65
N LYS A 141 -10.32 13.20 -2.35
CA LYS A 141 -10.56 14.66 -2.28
C LYS A 141 -10.93 15.12 -0.88
N ALA A 142 -11.79 14.38 -0.16
CA ALA A 142 -12.12 14.68 1.23
C ALA A 142 -10.84 14.65 2.09
N LEU A 143 -10.03 13.61 1.93
CA LEU A 143 -8.77 13.45 2.67
C LEU A 143 -7.83 14.65 2.44
N GLN A 144 -7.64 15.06 1.18
CA GLN A 144 -6.81 16.22 0.80
C GLN A 144 -7.35 17.56 1.36
N LEU A 145 -8.67 17.71 1.46
CA LEU A 145 -9.30 18.92 1.99
C LEU A 145 -9.30 18.97 3.52
N VAL A 146 -9.43 17.82 4.18
CA VAL A 146 -9.46 17.69 5.65
C VAL A 146 -8.05 17.77 6.25
N PHE A 147 -7.07 17.16 5.58
CA PHE A 147 -5.67 17.11 6.02
C PHE A 147 -4.80 17.89 5.04
N THR A 148 -4.78 19.21 5.21
CA THR A 148 -4.14 20.16 4.29
C THR A 148 -2.63 19.96 4.16
N ASP A 149 -2.01 19.38 5.17
CA ASP A 149 -0.56 19.16 5.21
C ASP A 149 -0.19 17.76 4.71
N GLY A 150 -1.21 16.93 4.44
CA GLY A 150 -1.11 15.67 3.73
C GLY A 150 -1.18 14.43 4.61
N VAL A 151 -0.41 13.42 4.23
CA VAL A 151 -0.44 12.07 4.80
C VAL A 151 0.97 11.63 5.18
N SER A 152 1.09 10.98 6.33
CA SER A 152 2.32 10.30 6.75
C SER A 152 2.07 8.79 6.91
N ASN A 153 2.81 7.96 6.18
CA ASN A 153 2.76 6.51 6.27
C ASN A 153 3.99 6.01 7.02
N ASN A 154 3.79 5.46 8.22
CA ASN A 154 4.87 5.11 9.14
C ASN A 154 4.91 3.59 9.35
N TYR A 155 6.04 2.97 9.01
CA TYR A 155 6.23 1.52 9.02
C TYR A 155 7.11 1.10 10.20
N TYR A 156 6.61 0.17 10.99
CA TYR A 156 7.24 -0.30 12.22
C TYR A 156 7.61 -1.77 12.12
N ILE A 157 8.84 -2.11 12.52
CA ILE A 157 9.31 -3.47 12.72
C ILE A 157 9.71 -3.59 14.19
N ASN A 158 9.16 -4.56 14.92
CA ASN A 158 9.41 -4.73 16.36
C ASN A 158 9.24 -3.42 17.17
N ASP A 159 8.17 -2.68 16.87
CA ASP A 159 7.84 -1.37 17.46
C ASP A 159 8.85 -0.23 17.21
N GLU A 160 9.91 -0.46 16.43
CA GLU A 160 10.80 0.60 15.92
C GLU A 160 10.23 1.16 14.61
N ASN A 161 10.08 2.49 14.51
CA ASN A 161 9.81 3.14 13.23
C ASN A 161 11.06 3.03 12.34
N VAL A 162 10.93 2.31 11.23
CA VAL A 162 12.04 2.05 10.30
C VAL A 162 11.94 2.84 8.99
N LEU A 163 10.75 3.34 8.64
CA LEU A 163 10.49 4.09 7.42
C LEU A 163 9.25 4.98 7.59
N SER A 164 9.38 6.24 7.16
CA SER A 164 8.25 7.17 7.03
C SER A 164 8.19 7.70 5.60
N LEU A 165 7.03 7.56 4.96
CA LEU A 165 6.75 8.08 3.63
C LEU A 165 5.65 9.13 3.71
N ASN A 166 6.02 10.38 3.42
CA ASN A 166 5.11 11.53 3.51
C ASN A 166 4.67 11.94 2.11
N ILE A 167 3.39 12.30 1.98
CA ILE A 167 2.78 12.78 0.73
C ILE A 167 1.98 14.05 1.05
N LYS A 168 2.19 15.09 0.26
CA LYS A 168 1.47 16.35 0.33
C LYS A 168 0.49 16.48 -0.83
N PRO A 169 -0.59 17.27 -0.69
CA PRO A 169 -1.44 17.64 -1.82
C PRO A 169 -0.65 18.15 -3.04
N SER A 170 0.43 18.91 -2.82
CA SER A 170 1.30 19.44 -3.88
C SER A 170 2.07 18.39 -4.68
N ASP A 171 2.19 17.17 -4.16
CA ASP A 171 2.90 16.08 -4.86
C ASP A 171 2.03 15.45 -5.96
N CYS A 172 0.72 15.70 -5.92
CA CYS A 172 -0.20 15.37 -6.99
C CYS A 172 0.06 16.30 -8.17
N LYS A 173 0.81 15.81 -9.16
CA LYS A 173 0.97 16.53 -10.42
C LYS A 173 -0.40 16.71 -11.06
N ASP A 174 -0.77 17.96 -11.26
CA ASP A 174 -1.87 18.33 -12.13
C ASP A 174 -1.50 17.83 -13.54
N ASN A 175 -2.17 16.77 -14.01
CA ASN A 175 -2.07 16.33 -15.41
C ASN A 175 -2.84 17.30 -16.31
N SER A 176 -2.55 18.60 -16.20
CA SER A 176 -3.09 19.66 -17.07
C SER A 176 -2.10 20.11 -18.15
N ASP A 177 -0.88 19.56 -18.18
CA ASP A 177 0.12 19.80 -19.24
C ASP A 177 0.52 18.51 -19.99
N LYS A 178 -0.45 17.85 -20.64
CA LYS A 178 -0.19 16.98 -21.80
C LYS A 178 -1.35 17.01 -22.79
#